data_AF-A0A3E0I8Z5-F1
#
_entry.id   AF-A0A3E0I8Z5-F1
#
_cell.length_a   1.000
_cell.length_b   1.000
_cell.length_c   1.000
_cell.angle_alpha   90.00
_cell.angle_beta   90.00
_cell.angle_gamma   90.00
#
_symmetry.space_group_name_H-M   'P 1'
#
loop_
_entity.id
_entity.type
_entity.pdbx_description
1 polymer ?
#
loop_
_entity_poly.entity_id
_entity_poly.type
_entity_poly.pdbx_seq_one_letter_code
_entity_poly.pdbx_strand_id
1 'polypeptide(L)'
;MAVVGTSVLIGRDTDTPTRIWRRYRRNLGLHRHEFDEYLTGTELATAVRVGAPHRLTDPWPLAVLRDTAKFQPAQSFRFVSDDDPAPLRDLADLGSPQR
;
A
#
# COMPACT_ATOMS: atom_id res chain seq x y z
N MET A 1 0.05 11.28 10.72
CA MET A 1 0.07 10.42 9.52
C MET A 1 -0.42 11.22 8.31
N ALA A 2 0.04 10.88 7.11
CA ALA A 2 -0.24 11.59 5.87
C ALA A 2 -0.18 10.62 4.68
N VAL A 3 -0.83 10.98 3.56
CA VAL A 3 -0.55 10.36 2.25
C VAL A 3 0.66 11.07 1.65
N VAL A 4 1.70 10.32 1.27
CA VAL A 4 3.02 10.88 0.88
C VAL A 4 3.39 10.59 -0.57
N GLY A 5 2.60 9.78 -1.27
CA GLY A 5 2.96 9.26 -2.57
C GLY A 5 2.03 8.14 -3.03
N THR A 6 2.26 7.68 -4.25
CA THR A 6 1.59 6.54 -4.88
C THR A 6 2.64 5.58 -5.43
N SER A 7 2.20 4.36 -5.76
CA SER A 7 3.00 3.39 -6.48
C SER A 7 2.07 2.48 -7.27
N VAL A 8 2.58 1.91 -8.35
CA VAL A 8 1.81 1.02 -9.22
C VAL A 8 1.95 -0.41 -8.72
N LEU A 9 0.85 -1.14 -8.63
CA LEU A 9 0.86 -2.58 -8.38
C LEU A 9 1.42 -3.30 -9.61
N ILE A 10 2.60 -3.93 -9.48
CA ILE A 10 3.27 -4.66 -10.58
C ILE A 10 3.16 -6.17 -10.45
N GLY A 11 2.50 -6.65 -9.40
CA GLY A 11 2.11 -8.05 -9.26
C GLY A 11 1.99 -8.49 -7.82
N ARG A 12 1.57 -9.74 -7.66
CA ARG A 12 1.54 -10.42 -6.36
C ARG A 12 2.14 -11.81 -6.47
N ASP A 13 2.57 -12.33 -5.34
CA ASP A 13 3.08 -13.68 -5.20
C ASP A 13 2.66 -14.23 -3.85
N THR A 14 2.13 -15.45 -3.82
CA THR A 14 1.59 -16.09 -2.61
C THR A 14 2.24 -17.45 -2.44
N ASP A 15 2.90 -17.67 -1.31
CA ASP A 15 3.60 -18.91 -1.00
C ASP A 15 3.80 -18.99 0.54
N THR A 16 4.52 -20.00 1.03
CA THR A 16 4.84 -20.07 2.47
C THR A 16 5.70 -18.89 2.93
N PRO A 17 5.57 -18.42 4.18
CA PRO A 17 6.37 -17.30 4.72
C PRO A 17 7.88 -17.44 4.47
N THR A 18 8.42 -18.65 4.66
CA THR A 18 9.84 -18.96 4.42
C THR A 18 10.24 -18.75 2.97
N ARG A 19 9.41 -19.17 2.00
CA ARG A 19 9.68 -19.01 0.58
C ARG A 19 9.56 -17.55 0.15
N ILE A 20 8.54 -16.84 0.61
CA ILE A 20 8.36 -15.40 0.39
C ILE A 20 9.58 -14.62 0.92
N TRP A 21 10.00 -14.85 2.16
CA TRP A 21 11.18 -14.20 2.72
C TRP A 21 12.42 -14.48 1.87
N ARG A 22 12.69 -15.74 1.54
CA ARG A 22 13.84 -16.10 0.73
C ARG A 22 13.84 -15.37 -0.61
N ARG A 23 12.68 -15.21 -1.25
CA ARG A 23 12.54 -14.56 -2.56
C ARG A 23 12.69 -13.03 -2.47
N TYR A 24 12.15 -12.39 -1.44
CA TYR A 24 12.00 -10.93 -1.41
C TYR A 24 12.76 -10.18 -0.29
N ARG A 25 13.47 -10.85 0.61
CA ARG A 25 14.17 -10.22 1.76
C ARG A 25 15.09 -9.03 1.43
N ARG A 26 15.58 -8.93 0.19
CA ARG A 26 16.45 -7.81 -0.26
C ARG A 26 15.65 -6.58 -0.69
N ASN A 27 14.35 -6.73 -0.92
CA ASN A 27 13.45 -5.68 -1.36
C ASN A 27 12.42 -5.31 -0.28
N LEU A 28 12.36 -6.07 0.80
CA LEU A 28 11.56 -5.75 1.98
C LEU A 28 12.32 -4.76 2.86
N GLY A 29 11.62 -3.72 3.32
CA GLY A 29 12.14 -2.77 4.32
C GLY A 29 11.95 -3.25 5.76
N LEU A 30 12.01 -4.57 6.00
CA LEU A 30 11.74 -5.22 7.29
C LEU A 30 12.89 -6.13 7.67
N HIS A 31 13.16 -6.22 8.97
CA HIS A 31 14.02 -7.24 9.55
C HIS A 31 13.31 -8.60 9.59
N ARG A 32 14.12 -9.67 9.72
CA ARG A 32 13.60 -11.04 9.73
C ARG A 32 12.61 -11.29 10.87
N HIS A 33 12.92 -10.80 12.06
CA HIS A 33 12.07 -11.01 13.23
C HIS A 33 10.72 -10.29 13.11
N GLU A 34 10.70 -9.07 12.57
CA GLU A 34 9.44 -8.32 12.32
C GLU A 34 8.55 -9.06 11.31
N PHE A 35 9.15 -9.62 10.25
CA PHE A 35 8.45 -10.41 9.25
C PHE A 35 7.88 -11.71 9.85
N ASP A 36 8.67 -12.42 10.65
CA ASP A 36 8.26 -13.67 11.29
C ASP A 36 7.17 -13.43 12.34
N GLU A 37 7.30 -12.38 13.15
CA GLU A 37 6.29 -11.96 14.13
C GLU A 37 4.96 -11.67 13.43
N TYR A 38 4.98 -10.85 12.37
CA TYR A 38 3.78 -10.49 11.60
C TYR A 38 3.05 -11.69 10.99
N LEU A 39 3.78 -12.75 10.60
CA LEU A 39 3.23 -13.94 9.96
C LEU A 39 3.08 -15.14 10.91
N THR A 40 3.20 -14.92 12.22
CA THR A 40 3.07 -15.97 13.22
C THR A 40 1.70 -16.66 13.10
N GLY A 41 1.73 -17.99 13.01
CA GLY A 41 0.51 -18.81 12.88
C GLY A 41 -0.12 -18.84 11.48
N THR A 42 0.54 -18.25 10.47
CA THR A 42 0.06 -18.27 9.08
C THR A 42 0.77 -19.34 8.24
N GLU A 43 0.03 -20.02 7.37
CA GLU A 43 0.60 -21.01 6.43
C GLU A 43 1.04 -20.37 5.11
N LEU A 44 0.42 -19.23 4.76
CA LEU A 44 0.61 -18.52 3.50
C LEU A 44 0.89 -17.04 3.76
N ALA A 45 1.80 -16.49 2.98
CA ALA A 45 2.10 -15.06 2.92
C ALA A 45 1.92 -14.58 1.48
N THR A 46 1.39 -13.37 1.32
CA THR A 46 1.27 -12.71 0.01
C THR A 46 2.20 -11.50 -0.05
N ALA A 47 3.18 -11.54 -0.94
CA ALA A 47 4.00 -10.41 -1.29
C ALA A 47 3.29 -9.57 -2.37
N VAL A 48 3.07 -8.30 -2.06
CA VAL A 48 2.60 -7.30 -3.01
C VAL A 48 3.81 -6.55 -3.56
N ARG A 49 4.04 -6.67 -4.87
CA ARG A 49 5.14 -5.96 -5.54
C ARG A 49 4.59 -4.66 -6.10
N VAL A 50 5.24 -3.56 -5.71
CA VAL A 50 4.92 -2.22 -6.23
C VAL A 50 6.12 -1.67 -7.02
N GLY A 51 5.83 -0.85 -8.02
CA GLY A 51 6.81 -0.19 -8.87
C GLY A 51 6.39 1.24 -9.19
N ALA A 52 7.21 1.95 -9.98
CA ALA A 52 6.99 3.34 -10.34
C ALA A 52 6.58 4.23 -9.15
N PRO A 53 7.38 4.28 -8.06
CA PRO A 53 7.04 5.08 -6.90
C PRO A 53 7.02 6.56 -7.29
N HIS A 54 5.91 7.23 -6.99
CA HIS A 54 5.76 8.67 -7.18
C HIS A 54 5.55 9.32 -5.81
N ARG A 55 6.47 10.21 -5.44
CA ARG A 55 6.36 10.99 -4.21
C ARG A 55 5.59 12.28 -4.49
N LEU A 56 4.62 12.59 -3.64
CA LEU A 56 3.94 13.89 -3.68
C LEU A 56 4.89 14.99 -3.23
N THR A 57 4.88 16.14 -3.92
CA THR A 57 5.64 17.33 -3.54
C THR A 57 5.30 17.76 -2.11
N ASP A 58 3.99 17.82 -1.81
CA ASP A 58 3.46 18.14 -0.50
C ASP A 58 2.67 16.94 0.04
N PRO A 59 3.09 16.35 1.18
CA PRO A 59 2.31 15.33 1.86
C PRO A 59 0.92 15.83 2.24
N TRP A 60 -0.10 14.97 2.13
CA TRP A 60 -1.48 15.30 2.52
C TRP A 60 -1.76 14.80 3.93
N PRO A 61 -1.82 15.69 4.94
CA PRO A 61 -2.02 15.28 6.33
C PRO A 61 -3.40 14.65 6.54
N LEU A 62 -3.49 13.68 7.44
CA LEU A 62 -4.74 13.00 7.75
C LEU A 62 -5.85 13.95 8.24
N ALA A 63 -5.50 15.04 8.93
CA ALA A 63 -6.45 16.07 9.34
C ALA A 63 -7.14 16.69 8.12
N VAL A 64 -6.37 17.11 7.11
CA VAL A 64 -6.90 17.72 5.87
C VAL A 64 -7.82 16.76 5.11
N LEU A 65 -7.45 15.48 5.03
CA LEU A 65 -8.29 14.47 4.37
C LEU A 65 -9.62 14.23 5.11
N ARG A 66 -9.63 14.36 6.45
CA ARG A 66 -10.84 14.21 7.27
C ARG A 66 -11.75 15.43 7.25
N ASP A 67 -11.22 16.61 7.00
CA ASP A 67 -12.01 17.84 6.90
C ASP A 67 -12.87 17.86 5.62
N THR A 68 -12.45 17.14 4.59
CA THR A 68 -13.10 17.13 3.27
C THR A 68 -14.03 15.93 3.05
N ALA A 69 -13.83 14.84 3.80
CA ALA A 69 -14.64 13.63 3.71
C ALA A 69 -14.55 12.80 5.00
N LYS A 70 -15.40 11.77 5.15
CA LYS A 70 -15.31 10.79 6.26
C LYS A 70 -14.14 9.80 6.05
N PHE A 71 -12.96 10.31 5.76
CA PHE A 71 -11.78 9.52 5.43
C PHE A 71 -11.17 8.86 6.68
N GLN A 72 -10.96 7.55 6.60
CA GLN A 72 -10.21 6.79 7.59
C GLN A 72 -9.13 5.95 6.89
N PRO A 73 -7.91 5.87 7.46
CA PRO A 73 -6.91 4.92 6.98
C PRO A 73 -7.48 3.50 7.07
N ALA A 74 -7.36 2.73 5.99
CA ALA A 74 -7.75 1.34 5.99
C ALA A 74 -6.75 0.51 6.80
N GLN A 75 -7.24 -0.53 7.48
CA GLN A 75 -6.38 -1.49 8.18
C GLN A 75 -5.53 -2.32 7.19
N SER A 76 -6.05 -2.54 6.00
CA SER A 76 -5.35 -3.13 4.85
C SER A 76 -5.46 -2.16 3.65
N PHE A 77 -5.59 -2.66 2.43
CA PHE A 77 -5.96 -1.86 1.27
C PHE A 77 -7.48 -1.82 1.10
N ARG A 78 -7.99 -0.71 0.55
CA ARG A 78 -9.35 -0.57 0.08
C ARG A 78 -9.35 0.15 -1.26
N PHE A 79 -10.40 -0.06 -2.05
CA PHE A 79 -10.62 0.76 -3.23
C PHE A 79 -10.96 2.20 -2.82
N VAL A 80 -10.52 3.15 -3.66
CA VAL A 80 -10.98 4.53 -3.59
C VAL A 80 -12.42 4.56 -4.09
N SER A 81 -13.30 5.26 -3.37
CA SER A 81 -14.72 5.42 -3.71
C SER A 81 -15.06 6.89 -3.94
N ASP A 82 -16.27 7.15 -4.46
CA ASP A 82 -16.76 8.52 -4.70
C ASP A 82 -16.86 9.37 -3.42
N ASP A 83 -16.98 8.72 -2.26
CA ASP A 83 -17.01 9.36 -0.93
C ASP A 83 -15.62 9.80 -0.45
N ASP A 84 -14.54 9.47 -1.17
CA ASP A 84 -13.19 9.87 -0.81
C ASP A 84 -12.89 11.33 -1.17
N PRO A 85 -11.95 11.97 -0.44
CA PRO A 85 -11.43 13.29 -0.78
C PRO A 85 -11.08 13.37 -2.27
N ALA A 86 -11.56 14.40 -2.96
CA ALA A 86 -11.32 14.60 -4.39
C ALA A 86 -9.84 14.41 -4.81
N PRO A 87 -8.84 14.92 -4.05
CA PRO A 87 -7.43 14.71 -4.40
C PRO A 87 -7.02 13.22 -4.49
N LEU A 88 -7.62 12.35 -3.67
CA LEU A 88 -7.35 10.91 -3.71
C LEU A 88 -8.02 10.23 -4.90
N ARG A 89 -9.21 10.69 -5.31
CA ARG A 89 -9.91 10.21 -6.50
C ARG A 89 -9.11 10.56 -7.76
N ASP A 90 -8.69 11.81 -7.88
CA ASP A 90 -7.89 12.29 -9.01
C ASP A 90 -6.56 11.52 -9.14
N LEU A 91 -5.89 11.22 -8.02
CA LEU A 91 -4.67 10.39 -8.03
C LEU A 91 -4.91 8.96 -8.49
N ALA A 92 -6.06 8.37 -8.15
CA ALA A 92 -6.40 7.02 -8.56
C ALA A 92 -6.65 6.94 -10.08
N ASP A 93 -7.27 7.98 -10.64
CA ASP A 93 -7.53 8.08 -12.08
C ASP A 93 -6.24 8.27 -12.88
N LEU A 94 -5.29 9.06 -12.38
CA LEU A 94 -3.98 9.24 -13.01
C LEU A 94 -3.14 7.95 -13.07
N GLY A 95 -3.33 7.03 -12.12
CA GLY A 95 -2.63 5.75 -12.04
C GLY A 95 -3.34 4.60 -12.77
N SER A 96 -4.56 4.82 -13.26
CA SER A 96 -5.32 3.79 -13.95
C SER A 96 -4.82 3.65 -15.39
N PRO A 97 -4.40 2.44 -15.85
CA PRO A 97 -4.14 2.24 -17.27
C PRO A 97 -5.44 2.57 -18.02
N GLN A 98 -5.36 3.46 -19.01
CA GLN A 98 -6.48 3.75 -19.89
C GLN A 98 -6.98 2.41 -20.46
N ARG A 99 -8.27 2.12 -20.24
CA ARG A 99 -8.94 0.94 -20.77
C ARG A 99 -8.89 0.91 -22.29
#